data_AF-A0A959US32-F1
#
_entry.id   AF-A0A959US32-F1
#
_cell.length_a   1.000
_cell.length_b   1.000
_cell.length_c   1.000
_cell.angle_alpha   90.00
_cell.angle_beta   90.00
_cell.angle_gamma   90.00
#
_symmetry.space_group_name_H-M   'P 1'
#
loop_
_entity.id
_entity.type
_entity.pdbx_description
1 polymer ?
#
loop_
_entity_poly.entity_id
_entity_poly.type
_entity_poly.pdbx_seq_one_letter_code
_entity_poly.pdbx_strand_id
1 'polypeptide(L)' 'LREASLERLERAITALKDEQRTCITLFHLEGLTYAEVATRTGFSLEEVRSHLQNGRRNLRLMLNDDADRN' A
#
# COMPACT_ATOMS: atom_id res chain seq x y z
N LEU A 1 -2.57 11.23 -19.46
CA LEU A 1 -2.51 11.76 -18.07
C LEU A 1 -3.08 10.78 -17.04
N ARG A 2 -4.30 10.23 -17.20
CA ARG A 2 -4.85 9.24 -16.24
C ARG A 2 -4.12 7.89 -16.22
N GLU A 3 -3.78 7.33 -17.38
CA GLU A 3 -3.08 6.03 -17.47
C GLU A 3 -1.68 6.07 -16.85
N ALA A 4 -0.90 7.13 -17.13
CA ALA A 4 0.41 7.34 -16.52
C ALA A 4 0.36 7.40 -14.98
N SER A 5 -0.74 7.88 -14.39
CA SER A 5 -0.92 7.87 -12.93
C SER A 5 -1.22 6.48 -12.36
N LEU A 6 -1.93 5.63 -13.12
CA LEU A 6 -2.21 4.24 -12.73
C LEU A 6 -0.95 3.38 -12.76
N GLU A 7 -0.17 3.45 -13.84
CA GLU A 7 1.09 2.69 -13.96
C GLU A 7 2.10 3.09 -12.88
N ARG A 8 2.18 4.39 -12.54
CA ARG A 8 3.02 4.89 -11.45
C ARG A 8 2.58 4.32 -10.10
N LEU A 9 1.27 4.28 -9.86
CA LEU A 9 0.73 3.69 -8.63
C LEU A 9 1.03 2.18 -8.55
N GLU A 10 0.84 1.44 -9.64
CA GLU A 10 1.16 0.00 -9.68
C GLU A 10 2.63 -0.27 -9.40
N ARG A 11 3.55 0.50 -10.00
CA ARG A 11 4.99 0.42 -9.71
C ARG A 11 5.31 0.76 -8.26
N ALA A 12 4.70 1.79 -7.70
CA ALA A 12 4.91 2.18 -6.31
C ALA A 12 4.40 1.10 -5.34
N ILE A 13 3.24 0.49 -5.62
CA ILE A 13 2.70 -0.62 -4.81
C ILE A 13 3.61 -1.84 -4.88
N THR A 14 4.11 -2.20 -6.07
CA THR A 14 5.05 -3.32 -6.21
C THR A 14 6.41 -3.06 -5.56
N ALA A 15 6.82 -1.80 -5.39
CA ALA A 15 8.05 -1.43 -4.68
C ALA A 15 7.93 -1.40 -3.14
N LEU A 16 6.71 -1.54 -2.58
CA LEU A 16 6.53 -1.65 -1.13
C LEU A 16 7.12 -2.95 -0.58
N LYS A 17 7.48 -2.94 0.71
CA LYS A 17 7.74 -4.18 1.47
C LYS A 17 6.52 -5.09 1.42
N ASP A 18 6.74 -6.40 1.41
CA ASP A 18 5.69 -7.38 1.14
C ASP A 18 4.53 -7.30 2.14
N GLU A 19 4.80 -7.04 3.43
CA GLU A 19 3.76 -6.90 4.45
C GLU A 19 2.91 -5.64 4.23
N GLN A 20 3.55 -4.54 3.80
CA GLN A 20 2.87 -3.29 3.47
C GLN A 20 2.03 -3.46 2.19
N ARG A 21 2.60 -4.07 1.15
CA ARG A 21 1.91 -4.36 -0.12
C ARG A 21 0.68 -5.22 0.12
N THR A 22 0.84 -6.28 0.90
CA THR A 22 -0.24 -7.21 1.25
C THR A 22 -1.36 -6.48 2.00
N CYS A 23 -1.01 -5.72 3.05
CA CYS A 23 -2.01 -4.97 3.81
C CYS A 23 -2.72 -3.91 2.95
N ILE A 24 -1.99 -3.15 2.14
CA ILE A 24 -2.56 -2.14 1.23
C ILE A 24 -3.52 -2.78 0.23
N THR A 25 -3.14 -3.91 -0.38
CA THR A 25 -3.97 -4.63 -1.34
C THR A 25 -5.26 -5.10 -0.70
N LEU A 26 -5.17 -5.85 0.40
CA LEU A 26 -6.34 -6.39 1.09
C LEU A 26 -7.28 -5.29 1.60
N PHE A 27 -6.74 -4.21 2.17
CA PHE A 27 -7.55 -3.15 2.77
C PHE A 27 -8.14 -2.20 1.73
N HIS A 28 -7.34 -1.69 0.80
CA HIS A 28 -7.77 -0.64 -0.12
C HIS A 28 -8.31 -1.16 -1.45
N LEU A 29 -7.81 -2.31 -1.94
CA LEU A 29 -8.24 -2.87 -3.22
C LEU A 29 -9.34 -3.93 -3.05
N GLU A 30 -9.23 -4.77 -2.02
CA GLU A 30 -10.26 -5.77 -1.70
C GLU A 30 -11.30 -5.29 -0.68
N GLY A 31 -11.10 -4.13 -0.05
CA GLY A 31 -12.07 -3.50 0.84
C GLY A 31 -12.23 -4.18 2.20
N LEU A 32 -11.27 -5.00 2.61
CA LEU A 32 -11.32 -5.71 3.89
C LEU A 32 -11.09 -4.77 5.07
N THR A 33 -11.74 -5.06 6.19
CA THR A 33 -11.51 -4.38 7.47
C THR A 33 -10.18 -4.80 8.10
N TYR A 34 -9.68 -4.02 9.07
CA TYR A 34 -8.47 -4.38 9.82
C TYR A 34 -8.52 -5.80 10.43
N ALA A 35 -9.69 -6.22 10.92
CA ALA A 35 -9.87 -7.54 11.53
C ALA A 35 -9.84 -8.67 10.50
N GLU A 36 -10.43 -8.46 9.33
CA GLU A 36 -10.39 -9.42 8.22
C GLU A 36 -8.98 -9.54 7.63
N VAL A 37 -8.27 -8.41 7.50
CA VAL A 37 -6.85 -8.42 7.08
C VAL A 37 -6.00 -9.19 8.09
N ALA A 38 -6.12 -8.88 9.38
CA ALA A 38 -5.40 -9.57 10.45
C ALA A 38 -5.67 -11.09 10.43
N THR A 39 -6.94 -11.48 10.25
CA THR A 39 -7.33 -12.89 10.13
C THR A 39 -6.73 -13.56 8.90
N ARG A 40 -6.69 -12.85 7.76
CA ARG A 40 -6.19 -13.38 6.49
C ARG A 40 -4.68 -13.54 6.47
N THR A 41 -3.94 -12.63 7.09
CA THR A 41 -2.47 -12.62 7.06
C THR A 41 -1.83 -13.29 8.27
N GLY A 42 -2.57 -13.45 9.36
CA GLY A 42 -2.03 -13.90 10.65
C GLY A 42 -1.31 -12.80 11.44
N PHE A 43 -1.34 -11.55 10.97
CA PHE A 43 -0.80 -10.40 11.70
C PHE A 43 -1.72 -9.98 12.84
N SER A 44 -1.15 -9.39 13.88
CA SER A 44 -1.93 -8.66 14.88
C SER A 44 -2.58 -7.41 14.29
N LEU A 45 -3.66 -6.93 14.92
CA LEU A 45 -4.30 -5.66 14.53
C LEU A 45 -3.34 -4.47 14.57
N GLU A 46 -2.34 -4.50 15.45
CA GLU A 46 -1.35 -3.43 15.58
C GLU A 46 -0.36 -3.45 14.40
N GLU A 47 0.12 -4.64 14.03
CA GLU A 47 0.94 -4.85 12.83
C GLU A 47 0.20 -4.42 11.57
N VAL A 48 -1.07 -4.81 11.39
CA VAL A 48 -1.87 -4.38 10.23
C VAL A 48 -1.97 -2.86 10.16
N ARG A 49 -2.25 -2.18 11.28
CA ARG A 49 -2.29 -0.71 11.31
C ARG A 49 -0.95 -0.08 10.96
N SER A 50 0.14 -0.61 11.52
CA SER A 50 1.50 -0.14 11.25
C SER A 50 1.90 -0.33 9.79
N HIS A 51 1.62 -1.51 9.20
CA HIS A 51 1.89 -1.79 7.80
C HIS A 51 1.08 -0.90 6.87
N LEU A 52 -0.21 -0.63 7.17
CA LEU A 52 -1.03 0.29 6.39
C LEU A 52 -0.54 1.73 6.49
N GLN A 53 -0.20 2.19 7.69
CA GLN A 53 0.31 3.54 7.89
C GLN A 53 1.63 3.75 7.13
N ASN A 54 2.57 2.81 7.31
CA ASN A 54 3.88 2.89 6.68
C ASN A 54 3.79 2.70 5.15
N GLY A 55 2.93 1.78 4.68
CA GLY A 55 2.65 1.59 3.26
C GLY A 55 2.15 2.88 2.61
N ARG A 56 1.14 3.54 3.21
CA ARG A 56 0.60 4.82 2.71
C ARG A 56 1.64 5.93 2.70
N ARG A 57 2.47 6.01 3.75
CA ARG A 57 3.56 7.00 3.83
C ARG A 57 4.57 6.77 2.70
N ASN A 58 4.98 5.53 2.48
CA ASN A 58 5.96 5.17 1.45
C ASN A 58 5.42 5.40 0.04
N LEU A 59 4.16 5.04 -0.22
CA LEU A 59 3.51 5.34 -1.49
C LEU A 59 3.50 6.84 -1.79
N ARG A 60 3.17 7.68 -0.80
CA ARG A 60 3.21 9.14 -0.99
C ARG A 60 4.61 9.64 -1.34
N LEU A 61 5.65 9.13 -0.67
CA LEU A 61 7.03 9.51 -0.95
C LEU A 61 7.43 9.10 -2.37
N MET A 62 7.19 7.84 -2.76
CA MET A 62 7.52 7.33 -4.09
C MET A 62 6.80 8.10 -5.20
N LEU A 63 5.51 8.39 -5.01
CA LEU A 63 4.72 9.10 -6.01
C LEU A 63 5.11 10.58 -6.11
N ASN A 64 5.55 11.21 -5.02
CA ASN A 64 6.08 12.57 -5.06
C ASN A 64 7.47 12.62 -5.72
N ASP A 65 8.38 11.73 -5.33
CA ASP A 65 9.71 11.62 -5.94
C ASP A 65 9.62 11.36 -7.45
N ASP A 66 8.69 10.50 -7.89
CA ASP A 66 8.44 10.25 -9.31
C ASP A 66 7.84 11.47 -10.04
N ALA A 67 7.15 12.37 -9.32
CA ALA A 67 6.62 13.59 -9.92
C ALA A 67 7.73 14.63 -10.15
N ASP A 68 8.74 14.66 -9.28
CA ASP A 68 9.87 15.60 -9.38
C ASP A 68 10.93 15.15 -10.40
N ARG A 69 10.95 13.86 -10.77
CA ARG A 69 11.91 13.28 -11.74
C ARG A 69 11.44 13.36 -13.20
N ASN A 70 10.21 13.79 -13.44
CA ASN A 70 9.51 13.61 -14.72
C ASN A 70 8.98 14.94 -15.26
#